data_AF-A0A447P6U3-F1
#
_entry.id   AF-A0A447P6U3-F1
#
_cell.length_a   1.000
_cell.length_b   1.000
_cell.length_c   1.000
_cell.angle_alpha   90.00
_cell.angle_beta   90.00
_cell.angle_gamma   90.00
#
_symmetry.space_group_name_H-M   'P 1'
#
loop_
_entity.id
_entity.type
_entity.pdbx_description
1 polymer ?
#
loop_
_entity_poly.entity_id
_entity_poly.type
_entity_poly.pdbx_seq_one_letter_code
_entity_poly.pdbx_strand_id
1 'polypeptide(L)' 'METFWSPSEQYGVQQALSMSLVGDKAKVRHGLESILRETQADEIMVNGQIFDHQARLHSFDLAMDVKQELLG' A
#
# COMPACT_ATOMS: atom_id res chain seq x y z
N MET A 1 4.90 11.80 20.15
CA MET A 1 5.28 10.98 18.98
C MET A 1 6.41 11.61 18.15
N GLU A 2 6.66 12.92 18.23
CA GLU A 2 7.73 13.59 17.46
C GLU A 2 9.16 13.38 18.00
N THR A 3 9.34 12.69 19.12
CA THR A 3 10.63 12.64 19.84
C THR A 3 11.54 11.47 19.42
N PHE A 4 11.17 10.66 18.42
CA PHE A 4 11.92 9.46 18.01
C PHE A 4 12.89 9.68 16.84
N TRP A 5 12.84 10.84 16.20
CA TRP A 5 13.60 11.12 14.98
C TRP A 5 13.73 12.63 14.73
N SER A 6 14.80 13.01 14.04
CA SER A 6 15.00 14.34 13.45
C SER A 6 14.05 14.58 12.26
N PRO A 7 13.80 15.85 11.88
CA PRO A 7 12.97 16.16 10.72
C PRO A 7 13.43 15.48 9.41
N SER A 8 14.75 15.36 9.22
CA SER A 8 15.33 14.67 8.06
C SER A 8 15.05 13.16 8.06
N GLU A 9 15.11 12.51 9.22
CA GLU A 9 14.80 11.08 9.35
C GLU A 9 13.30 10.83 9.12
N GLN A 10 12.45 11.69 9.67
CA GLN A 10 11.01 11.63 9.42
C GLN A 10 10.69 11.78 7.92
N TYR A 11 11.32 12.75 7.25
CA TYR A 11 11.14 12.93 5.80
C TYR A 11 11.57 11.70 5.01
N GLY A 12 12.73 11.12 5.33
CA GLY A 12 13.20 9.90 4.67
C GLY A 12 12.23 8.73 4.81
N VAL A 13 11.66 8.54 6.00
CA VAL A 13 10.64 7.51 6.25
C VAL A 13 9.35 7.79 5.48
N GLN A 14 8.86 9.03 5.49
CA GLN A 14 7.67 9.41 4.74
C GLN A 14 7.84 9.19 3.23
N GLN A 15 9.00 9.54 2.68
CA GLN A 15 9.30 9.32 1.28
C GLN A 15 9.36 7.82 0.95
N ALA A 16 10.03 7.02 1.78
CA ALA A 16 10.11 5.57 1.60
C ALA A 16 8.73 4.88 1.67
N LEU A 17 7.82 5.39 2.51
CA LEU A 17 6.47 4.85 2.70
C LEU A 17 5.42 5.52 1.81
N SER A 18 5.78 6.48 0.96
CA SER A 18 4.85 7.28 0.17
C SER A 18 3.90 6.47 -0.71
N MET A 19 4.34 5.29 -1.17
CA MET A 19 3.56 4.36 -1.99
C MET A 19 2.97 3.18 -1.20
N SER A 20 3.06 3.21 0.13
CA SER A 20 2.50 2.14 0.97
C SER A 20 0.99 2.30 1.13
N LEU A 21 0.23 1.28 0.73
CA LEU A 21 -1.23 1.24 0.88
C LEU A 21 -1.61 0.46 2.15
N VAL A 22 -1.97 1.17 3.21
CA VAL A 22 -2.35 0.57 4.50
C VAL A 22 -3.70 1.11 4.97
N GLY A 23 -4.66 0.21 5.19
CA GLY A 23 -5.98 0.53 5.72
C GLY A 23 -7.03 -0.49 5.30
N ASP A 24 -8.30 -0.06 5.28
CA ASP A 24 -9.42 -0.85 4.80
C ASP A 24 -9.42 -0.99 3.27
N LYS A 25 -10.34 -1.83 2.77
CA LYS A 25 -10.50 -2.12 1.35
C LYS A 25 -10.76 -0.85 0.51
N ALA A 26 -11.56 0.08 1.02
CA ALA A 26 -11.87 1.32 0.30
C ALA A 26 -10.63 2.22 0.13
N LYS A 27 -9.84 2.36 1.18
CA LYS A 27 -8.59 3.13 1.15
C LYS A 27 -7.56 2.50 0.22
N VAL A 28 -7.42 1.17 0.25
CA VAL A 28 -6.52 0.45 -0.66
C VAL A 28 -6.98 0.59 -2.12
N ARG A 29 -8.28 0.50 -2.39
CA ARG A 29 -8.85 0.72 -3.74
C ARG A 29 -8.51 2.11 -4.28
N HIS A 30 -8.79 3.16 -3.52
CA HIS A 30 -8.48 4.53 -3.95
C HIS A 30 -6.99 4.75 -4.17
N GLY A 31 -6.14 4.20 -3.29
CA GLY A 31 -4.69 4.30 -3.45
C GLY A 31 -4.17 3.58 -4.68
N LEU A 32 -4.65 2.37 -4.94
CA LEU A 32 -4.26 1.58 -6.11
C LEU A 32 -4.67 2.26 -7.41
N GLU A 33 -5.87 2.84 -7.45
CA GLU A 33 -6.35 3.62 -8.59
C GLU A 33 -5.47 4.85 -8.85
N SER A 34 -5.05 5.57 -7.79
CA SER A 34 -4.11 6.70 -7.93
C SER A 34 -2.76 6.25 -8.48
N ILE A 35 -2.18 5.17 -7.96
CA ILE A 35 -0.90 4.64 -8.43
C ILE A 35 -0.98 4.27 -9.93
N LEU A 36 -2.03 3.56 -10.34
CA LEU A 36 -2.23 3.17 -11.74
C LEU A 36 -2.35 4.40 -12.65
N ARG A 37 -3.11 5.43 -12.25
CA ARG A 37 -3.26 6.66 -13.03
C ARG A 37 -1.96 7.45 -13.14
N GLU A 38 -1.21 7.57 -12.05
CA GLU A 38 0.02 8.38 -12.01
C GLU A 38 1.19 7.70 -12.70
N THR A 39 1.32 6.38 -12.57
CA THR A 39 2.47 5.63 -13.08
C THR A 39 2.22 5.04 -14.47
N GLN A 40 0.96 4.83 -14.85
CA GLN A 40 0.57 4.09 -16.05
C GLN A 40 1.19 2.68 -16.13
N ALA A 41 1.52 2.08 -14.97
CA ALA A 41 2.13 0.77 -14.92
C ALA A 41 1.19 -0.32 -15.46
N ASP A 42 1.73 -1.23 -16.27
CA ASP A 42 1.03 -2.42 -16.76
C ASP A 42 1.06 -3.58 -15.76
N GLU A 43 1.98 -3.56 -14.79
CA GLU A 43 2.10 -4.53 -13.70
C GLU A 43 2.33 -3.84 -12.35
N ILE A 44 1.73 -4.39 -11.29
CA ILE A 44 1.99 -4.00 -9.90
C ILE A 44 2.42 -5.23 -9.11
N MET A 45 3.63 -5.17 -8.55
CA MET A 45 4.15 -6.17 -7.61
C MET A 45 3.86 -5.74 -6.17
N VAL A 46 3.10 -6.55 -5.43
CA VAL A 46 2.72 -6.25 -4.04
C VAL A 46 3.68 -6.93 -3.06
N ASN A 47 4.15 -6.19 -2.06
CA ASN A 47 4.83 -6.75 -0.89
C ASN A 47 3.93 -6.62 0.36
N GLY A 48 4.09 -7.51 1.32
CA GLY A 48 3.28 -7.54 2.55
C GLY A 48 4.12 -7.93 3.74
N GLN A 49 4.73 -6.95 4.40
CA GLN A 49 5.55 -7.15 5.61
C GLN A 49 4.65 -7.33 6.85
N ILE A 50 3.86 -8.40 6.86
CA ILE A 50 2.92 -8.75 7.92
C ILE A 50 3.45 -9.98 8.63
N PHE A 51 3.62 -9.90 9.96
CA PHE A 51 4.18 -10.97 10.78
C PHE A 51 3.26 -12.20 10.83
N ASP A 52 1.98 -11.99 11.12
CA ASP A 52 1.01 -13.07 11.16
C ASP A 52 0.76 -13.60 9.74
N HIS A 53 1.02 -14.88 9.54
CA HIS A 53 0.98 -15.49 8.21
C HIS A 53 -0.44 -15.50 7.64
N GLN A 54 -1.47 -15.76 8.46
CA GLN A 54 -2.85 -15.82 8.00
C GLN A 54 -3.37 -14.44 7.65
N ALA A 55 -3.06 -13.43 8.46
CA ALA A 55 -3.35 -12.03 8.15
C ALA A 55 -2.63 -11.58 6.86
N ARG A 56 -1.40 -12.05 6.61
CA ARG A 56 -0.67 -11.76 5.38
C ARG A 56 -1.38 -12.34 4.15
N LEU A 57 -1.80 -13.61 4.21
CA LEU A 57 -2.56 -14.24 3.13
C LEU A 57 -3.88 -13.50 2.87
N HIS A 58 -4.64 -13.24 3.94
CA HIS A 58 -5.90 -12.50 3.84
C HIS A 58 -5.72 -11.10 3.25
N SER A 59 -4.64 -10.40 3.60
CA SER A 59 -4.30 -9.10 3.02
C SER A 59 -4.05 -9.17 1.51
N PHE A 60 -3.44 -10.25 1.02
CA PHE A 60 -3.24 -10.45 -0.42
C PHE A 60 -4.54 -10.80 -1.14
N ASP A 61 -5.41 -11.60 -0.53
CA ASP A 61 -6.73 -11.90 -1.08
C ASP A 61 -7.56 -10.61 -1.25
N LEU A 62 -7.57 -9.74 -0.24
CA LEU A 62 -8.23 -8.43 -0.32
C LEU A 62 -7.65 -7.54 -1.43
N ALA A 63 -6.32 -7.53 -1.60
CA ALA A 63 -5.69 -6.78 -2.67
C ALA A 63 -6.10 -7.30 -4.06
N MET A 64 -6.26 -8.62 -4.20
CA MET A 64 -6.75 -9.24 -5.43
C MET A 64 -8.22 -8.95 -5.70
N ASP A 65 -9.08 -8.95 -4.69
CA ASP A 65 -10.48 -8.53 -4.83
C ASP A 65 -10.59 -7.10 -5.34
N VAL A 66 -9.80 -6.18 -4.77
CA VAL A 66 -9.74 -4.78 -5.23
C VAL A 66 -9.29 -4.69 -6.67
N LYS A 67 -8.27 -5.47 -7.09
CA LYS A 67 -7.85 -5.52 -8.49
C LYS A 67 -8.99 -5.96 -9.41
N GLN A 68 -9.75 -6.98 -9.04
CA GLN A 68 -10.90 -7.44 -9.84
C GLN A 68 -11.96 -6.35 -9.98
N GLU A 69 -12.25 -5.60 -8.91
CA GLU A 69 -13.19 -4.48 -8.93
C GLU A 69 -12.71 -3.28 -9.78
N LEU A 70 -11.41 -3.14 -10.03
CA LEU A 70 -10.87 -2.07 -10.87
C LEU A 70 -10.78 -2.45 -12.35
N LEU A 71 -10.70 -3.75 -12.66
CA LEU A 71 -10.54 -4.26 -14.03
C LEU A 71 -11.84 -4.85 -14.63
N GLY A 72 -12.82 -5.17 -13.79
CA GLY A 72 -14.18 -5.55 -14.20
C GLY A 72 -15.05 -4.35 -14.52
#